data_AF-A0A0F0GPP9-F1
#
_entry.id   AF-A0A0F0GPP9-F1
#
_cell.length_a   1.000
_cell.length_b   1.000
_cell.length_c   1.000
_cell.angle_alpha   90.00
_cell.angle_beta   90.00
_cell.angle_gamma   90.00
#
_symmetry.space_group_name_H-M   'P 1'
#
loop_
_entity.id
_entity.type
_entity.pdbx_description
1 polymer ?
#
loop_
_entity_poly.entity_id
_entity_poly.type
_entity_poly.pdbx_seq_one_letter_code
_entity_poly.pdbx_strand_id
1 'polypeptide(L)'
;DAFGLRAVERSEFLRAAEQGRKRRSSASVAGVAELPPLLVDRVGRRRDLSRLRESIRTSLSVAMVGQPGVGKTVLAASAAHQMRDEFPDGCLGVDLRGVDEQPLPVHVVFDRLLRALGVAPSDVPMAVTEQSGQYRAVLQ
;
A
#
# COMPACT_ATOMS: atom_id res chain seq x y z
N ASP A 1 -13.81 34.02 6.54
CA ASP A 1 -13.15 32.71 6.38
C ASP A 1 -14.05 31.73 5.65
N ALA A 2 -13.52 31.02 4.65
CA ALA A 2 -14.24 30.15 3.71
C ALA A 2 -15.05 28.99 4.36
N PHE A 3 -14.93 28.80 5.67
CA PHE A 3 -15.59 27.73 6.43
C PHE A 3 -16.58 28.22 7.49
N GLY A 4 -16.75 29.53 7.70
CA GLY A 4 -17.77 30.06 8.62
C GLY A 4 -17.66 29.61 10.10
N LEU A 5 -16.47 29.20 10.55
CA LEU A 5 -16.26 28.65 11.89
C LEU A 5 -16.18 29.75 12.96
N ARG A 6 -16.76 29.49 14.15
CA ARG A 6 -16.59 30.35 15.33
C ARG A 6 -15.18 30.21 15.91
N ALA A 7 -14.74 31.18 16.71
CA ALA A 7 -13.35 31.25 17.21
C ALA A 7 -12.88 29.97 17.94
N VAL A 8 -13.77 29.31 18.68
CA VAL A 8 -13.51 28.04 19.39
C VAL A 8 -13.44 26.86 18.41
N GLU A 9 -14.33 26.80 17.43
CA GLU A 9 -14.33 25.75 16.40
C GLU A 9 -13.11 25.87 15.48
N ARG A 10 -12.62 27.11 15.26
CA ARG A 10 -11.41 27.38 14.50
C ARG A 10 -10.16 26.90 15.25
N SER A 11 -10.06 27.12 16.55
CA SER A 11 -8.91 26.67 17.34
C SER A 11 -8.88 25.15 17.49
N GLU A 12 -10.05 24.50 17.62
CA GLU A 12 -10.15 23.04 17.57
C GLU A 12 -9.79 22.48 16.19
N PHE A 13 -10.27 23.11 15.11
CA PHE A 13 -9.95 22.70 13.74
C PHE A 13 -8.46 22.86 13.44
N LEU A 14 -7.84 23.98 13.85
CA LEU A 14 -6.41 24.21 13.68
C LEU A 14 -5.58 23.23 14.52
N ARG A 15 -5.98 22.93 15.77
CA ARG A 15 -5.31 21.89 16.57
C ARG A 15 -5.43 20.50 15.95
N ALA A 16 -6.58 20.15 15.39
CA ALA A 16 -6.78 18.90 14.68
C ALA A 16 -5.96 18.84 13.36
N ALA A 17 -5.80 19.98 12.68
CA ALA A 17 -5.01 20.10 11.46
C ALA A 17 -3.49 20.09 11.73
N GLU A 18 -3.02 20.74 12.80
CA GLU A 18 -1.63 20.74 13.27
C GLU A 18 -1.19 19.36 13.76
N GLN A 19 -2.10 18.58 14.36
CA GLN A 19 -1.87 17.18 14.67
C GLN A 19 -1.73 16.30 13.41
N GLY A 20 -2.02 16.87 12.23
CA GLY A 20 -2.04 16.20 10.95
C GLY A 20 -3.12 15.13 10.89
N ARG A 21 -3.39 14.60 9.69
CA ARG A 21 -3.82 13.19 9.66
C ARG A 21 -2.65 12.40 10.21
N LYS A 22 -2.60 12.13 11.52
CA LYS A 22 -1.95 10.91 12.01
C LYS A 22 -2.52 9.84 11.11
N ARG A 23 -1.70 9.36 10.18
CA ARG A 23 -2.03 8.25 9.32
C ARG A 23 -2.34 7.19 10.36
N ARG A 24 -3.63 6.96 10.67
CA ARG A 24 -4.02 5.74 11.37
C ARG A 24 -3.32 4.73 10.51
N SER A 25 -2.31 4.05 11.06
CA SER A 25 -1.82 2.85 10.44
C SER A 25 -3.12 2.13 10.14
N SER A 26 -3.44 1.98 8.86
CA SER A 26 -4.59 1.20 8.49
C SER A 26 -4.16 -0.16 8.99
N ALA A 27 -4.54 -0.48 10.23
CA ALA A 27 -4.44 -1.78 10.80
C ALA A 27 -5.32 -2.58 9.85
N SER A 28 -4.69 -3.13 8.82
CA SER A 28 -5.29 -4.03 7.88
C SER A 28 -5.58 -5.28 8.70
N VAL A 29 -6.70 -5.27 9.39
CA VAL A 29 -7.34 -6.49 9.83
C VAL A 29 -8.03 -7.05 8.59
N ALA A 30 -7.23 -7.61 7.66
CA ALA A 30 -7.67 -8.41 6.52
C ALA A 30 -6.40 -9.05 5.88
N GLY A 31 -6.26 -10.37 6.09
CA GLY A 31 -5.22 -11.27 5.54
C GLY A 31 -3.76 -10.86 5.69
N VAL A 32 -2.87 -11.83 5.44
CA VAL A 32 -1.45 -11.53 5.38
C VAL A 32 -1.19 -10.83 4.04
N ALA A 33 -0.65 -9.61 4.06
CA ALA A 33 -0.27 -8.82 2.87
C ALA A 33 -1.37 -8.61 1.80
N GLU A 34 -2.63 -8.41 2.19
CA GLU A 34 -3.69 -8.09 1.24
C GLU A 34 -3.55 -6.71 0.57
N LEU A 35 -4.12 -6.58 -0.63
CA LEU A 35 -4.22 -5.28 -1.29
C LEU A 35 -5.01 -4.29 -0.43
N PRO A 36 -4.59 -3.01 -0.38
CA PRO A 36 -5.39 -1.97 0.26
C PRO A 36 -6.83 -1.94 -0.29
N PRO A 37 -7.83 -1.68 0.56
CA PRO A 37 -9.22 -1.68 0.12
C PRO A 37 -9.46 -0.67 -1.00
N LEU A 38 -10.35 -1.05 -1.93
CA LEU A 38 -10.81 -0.15 -2.97
C LEU A 38 -11.59 1.00 -2.33
N LEU A 39 -11.08 2.22 -2.50
CA LEU A 39 -11.90 3.41 -2.34
C LEU A 39 -12.68 3.58 -3.64
N VAL A 40 -13.94 3.17 -3.63
CA VAL A 40 -14.85 3.46 -4.73
C VAL A 40 -15.01 4.98 -4.85
N ASP A 41 -14.98 5.46 -6.09
CA ASP A 41 -15.27 6.83 -6.50
C ASP A 41 -14.07 7.82 -6.57
N ARG A 42 -13.18 7.61 -7.56
CA ARG A 42 -12.26 8.68 -8.01
C ARG A 42 -12.68 9.22 -9.37
N VAL A 43 -13.16 10.46 -9.37
CA VAL A 43 -13.41 11.25 -10.58
C VAL A 43 -12.08 11.67 -11.22
N GLY A 44 -11.98 11.57 -12.55
CA GLY A 44 -10.93 12.24 -13.34
C GLY A 44 -9.57 11.52 -13.50
N ARG A 45 -9.41 10.28 -13.03
CA ARG A 45 -8.11 9.56 -13.07
C ARG A 45 -8.02 8.41 -14.08
N ARG A 46 -8.95 8.33 -15.03
CA ARG A 46 -9.01 7.24 -16.03
C ARG A 46 -7.72 7.15 -16.88
N ARG A 47 -7.18 8.28 -17.34
CA ARG A 47 -5.94 8.31 -18.15
C ARG A 47 -4.72 7.81 -17.37
N ASP A 48 -4.56 8.26 -16.12
CA ASP A 48 -3.46 7.83 -15.25
C ASP A 48 -3.55 6.33 -14.97
N LEU A 49 -4.76 5.83 -14.73
CA LEU A 49 -5.01 4.40 -14.51
C LEU A 49 -4.67 3.57 -15.74
N SER A 50 -5.12 3.98 -16.93
CA SER A 50 -4.77 3.30 -18.18
C SER A 50 -3.25 3.26 -18.42
N ARG A 51 -2.54 4.37 -18.19
CA ARG A 51 -1.08 4.43 -18.32
C ARG A 51 -0.36 3.53 -17.33
N LEU A 52 -0.84 3.49 -16.08
CA LEU A 52 -0.27 2.62 -15.05
C LEU A 52 -0.44 1.14 -15.41
N ARG A 53 -1.64 0.73 -15.85
CA ARG A 53 -1.91 -0.65 -16.27
C ARG A 53 -1.01 -1.09 -17.43
N GLU A 54 -0.83 -0.22 -18.42
CA GLU A 54 0.09 -0.49 -19.53
C GLU A 54 1.53 -0.65 -19.05
N SER A 55 1.99 0.27 -18.19
CA SER A 55 3.34 0.22 -17.63
C SER A 55 3.60 -1.08 -16.84
N ILE A 56 2.58 -1.57 -16.12
CA ILE A 56 2.64 -2.83 -15.36
C ILE A 56 2.80 -4.04 -16.30
N ARG A 57 2.14 -4.05 -17.46
CA ARG A 57 2.25 -5.16 -18.43
C ARG A 57 3.61 -5.22 -19.12
N THR A 58 4.24 -4.06 -19.33
CA THR A 58 5.48 -3.97 -20.11
C THR A 58 6.74 -3.91 -19.25
N SER A 59 6.62 -3.79 -17.92
CA SER A 59 7.76 -3.53 -17.03
C SER A 59 7.74 -4.42 -15.79
N LEU A 60 8.91 -4.90 -15.37
CA LEU A 60 9.06 -5.67 -14.12
C LEU A 60 8.83 -4.82 -12.86
N SER A 61 9.00 -3.50 -12.95
CA SER A 61 8.78 -2.58 -11.82
C SER A 61 8.27 -1.24 -12.31
N VAL A 62 7.34 -0.65 -11.54
CA VAL A 62 6.77 0.67 -11.83
C VAL A 62 6.83 1.52 -10.56
N ALA A 63 7.47 2.68 -10.67
CA ALA A 63 7.54 3.66 -9.59
C ALA A 63 6.55 4.81 -9.83
N MET A 64 5.76 5.17 -8.81
CA MET A 64 4.89 6.33 -8.85
C MET A 64 5.44 7.45 -7.97
N VAL A 65 5.73 8.59 -8.58
CA VAL A 65 6.26 9.78 -7.91
C VAL A 65 5.24 10.92 -7.96
N GLY A 66 5.15 11.68 -6.88
CA GLY A 66 4.24 12.83 -6.80
C GLY A 66 4.07 13.31 -5.37
N GLN A 67 3.42 14.46 -5.19
CA GLN A 67 3.25 15.10 -3.89
C GLN A 67 2.52 14.20 -2.86
N PRO A 68 2.75 14.40 -1.56
CA PRO A 68 1.95 13.78 -0.51
C PRO A 68 0.45 14.02 -0.73
N GLY A 69 -0.39 13.02 -0.46
CA GLY A 69 -1.84 13.17 -0.56
C GLY A 69 -2.45 13.18 -1.97
N VAL A 70 -1.66 13.20 -3.06
CA VAL A 70 -2.20 13.12 -4.45
C VAL A 70 -2.96 11.82 -4.73
N GLY A 71 -2.76 10.80 -3.89
CA GLY A 71 -3.49 9.53 -3.91
C GLY A 71 -2.83 8.46 -4.78
N LYS A 72 -1.50 8.39 -4.78
CA LYS A 72 -0.70 7.35 -5.46
C LYS A 72 -1.10 5.94 -5.01
N THR A 73 -1.20 5.73 -3.70
CA THR A 73 -1.60 4.43 -3.12
C THR A 73 -2.98 3.99 -3.60
N VAL A 74 -3.93 4.92 -3.69
CA VAL A 74 -5.28 4.61 -4.18
C VAL A 74 -5.26 4.24 -5.67
N LEU A 75 -4.43 4.91 -6.47
CA LEU A 75 -4.26 4.60 -7.90
C LEU A 75 -3.62 3.20 -8.08
N ALA A 76 -2.56 2.88 -7.32
CA ALA A 76 -1.96 1.54 -7.32
C ALA A 76 -2.97 0.45 -6.94
N ALA A 77 -3.67 0.63 -5.82
CA ALA A 77 -4.66 -0.34 -5.38
C ALA A 77 -5.76 -0.53 -6.44
N SER A 78 -6.26 0.56 -7.03
CA SER A 78 -7.25 0.49 -8.11
C SER A 78 -6.74 -0.29 -9.32
N ALA A 79 -5.49 -0.07 -9.75
CA ALA A 79 -4.89 -0.82 -10.84
C ALA A 79 -4.75 -2.31 -10.49
N ALA A 80 -4.19 -2.62 -9.32
CA ALA A 80 -3.98 -3.99 -8.86
C ALA A 80 -5.29 -4.77 -8.76
N HIS A 81 -6.36 -4.16 -8.23
CA HIS A 81 -7.67 -4.81 -8.20
C HIS A 81 -8.28 -5.02 -9.58
N GLN A 82 -8.11 -4.08 -10.53
CA GLN A 82 -8.61 -4.23 -11.91
C GLN A 82 -7.80 -5.19 -12.77
N MET A 83 -6.55 -5.47 -12.39
CA MET A 83 -5.65 -6.38 -13.11
C MET A 83 -5.53 -7.73 -12.42
N ARG A 84 -6.28 -7.99 -11.34
CA ARG A 84 -6.15 -9.21 -10.53
C ARG A 84 -6.24 -10.48 -11.39
N ASP A 85 -7.11 -10.51 -12.38
CA ASP A 85 -7.30 -11.66 -13.28
C ASP A 85 -6.10 -11.86 -14.25
N GLU A 86 -5.25 -10.85 -14.41
CA GLU A 86 -4.01 -10.91 -15.21
C GLU A 86 -2.83 -11.49 -14.39
N PHE A 87 -2.99 -11.67 -13.06
CA PHE A 87 -1.96 -12.17 -12.14
C PHE A 87 -2.45 -13.41 -11.37
N PRO A 88 -2.30 -14.62 -11.93
CA PRO A 88 -2.85 -15.85 -11.36
C PRO A 88 -2.24 -16.21 -9.99
N ASP A 89 -0.98 -15.82 -9.76
CA ASP A 89 -0.28 -16.03 -8.48
C ASP A 89 -0.75 -15.09 -7.37
N GLY A 90 -1.64 -14.15 -7.71
CA GLY A 90 -2.27 -13.22 -6.79
C GLY A 90 -1.64 -11.83 -6.79
N CYS A 91 -2.19 -10.97 -5.93
CA CYS A 91 -1.74 -9.59 -5.79
C CYS A 91 -1.59 -9.27 -4.30
N LEU A 92 -0.38 -8.85 -3.91
CA LEU A 92 -0.03 -8.58 -2.52
C LEU A 92 0.29 -7.10 -2.29
N GLY A 93 -0.03 -6.59 -1.10
CA GLY A 93 0.21 -5.21 -0.70
C GLY A 93 0.92 -5.15 0.65
N VAL A 94 1.99 -4.35 0.73
CA VAL A 94 2.71 -4.09 1.99
C VAL A 94 2.97 -2.59 2.14
N ASP A 95 2.52 -2.02 3.25
CA ASP A 95 2.96 -0.68 3.66
C ASP A 95 4.32 -0.79 4.37
N LEU A 96 5.38 -0.37 3.68
CA LEU A 96 6.75 -0.38 4.19
C LEU A 96 7.01 0.67 5.27
N ARG A 97 6.08 1.61 5.49
CA ARG A 97 6.20 2.69 6.48
C ARG A 97 7.49 3.52 6.34
N GLY A 98 8.02 3.64 5.13
CA GLY A 98 9.31 4.31 4.87
C GLY A 98 9.33 5.82 5.13
N VAL A 99 8.18 6.42 5.48
CA VAL A 99 8.06 7.83 5.89
C VAL A 99 7.71 7.99 7.37
N ASP A 100 7.48 6.89 8.09
CA ASP A 100 7.19 6.89 9.52
C ASP A 100 8.52 6.85 10.31
N GLU A 101 8.50 7.26 11.58
CA GLU A 101 9.68 7.21 12.47
C GLU A 101 10.24 5.78 12.62
N GLN A 102 9.37 4.78 12.46
CA GLN A 102 9.72 3.36 12.56
C GLN A 102 9.28 2.63 11.28
N PRO A 103 10.17 2.52 10.28
CA PRO A 103 9.93 1.71 9.09
C PRO A 103 9.65 0.25 9.43
N LEU A 104 8.96 -0.45 8.54
CA LEU A 104 8.68 -1.87 8.72
C LEU A 104 9.99 -2.67 8.55
N PRO A 105 10.41 -3.50 9.53
CA PRO A 105 11.63 -4.29 9.39
C PRO A 105 11.52 -5.28 8.23
N VAL A 106 12.62 -5.46 7.48
CA VAL A 106 12.65 -6.28 6.26
C VAL A 106 12.19 -7.73 6.52
N HIS A 107 12.59 -8.33 7.65
CA HIS A 107 12.16 -9.69 7.99
C HIS A 107 10.65 -9.81 8.20
N VAL A 108 10.00 -8.75 8.71
CA VAL A 108 8.53 -8.70 8.87
C VAL A 108 7.85 -8.56 7.50
N VAL A 109 8.48 -7.85 6.56
CA VAL A 109 7.98 -7.74 5.18
C VAL A 109 7.97 -9.12 4.53
N PHE A 110 9.09 -9.85 4.57
CA PHE A 110 9.17 -11.17 3.97
C PHE A 110 8.28 -12.20 4.68
N ASP A 111 8.21 -12.21 6.01
CA ASP A 111 7.28 -13.07 6.76
C ASP A 111 5.84 -12.91 6.24
N ARG A 112 5.41 -11.65 6.08
CA ARG A 112 4.07 -11.35 5.56
C ARG A 112 3.90 -11.85 4.12
N LEU A 113 4.85 -11.55 3.24
CA LEU A 113 4.74 -11.95 1.83
C LEU A 113 4.73 -13.49 1.67
N LEU A 114 5.64 -14.19 2.34
CA LEU A 114 5.75 -15.66 2.26
C LEU A 114 4.48 -16.35 2.79
N ARG A 115 3.97 -15.90 3.93
CA ARG A 115 2.74 -16.45 4.50
C ARG A 115 1.52 -16.15 3.62
N ALA A 116 1.48 -14.99 2.96
CA ALA A 116 0.43 -14.67 2.00
C ALA A 116 0.46 -15.56 0.75
N LEU A 117 1.65 -16.03 0.37
CA LEU A 117 1.88 -17.00 -0.70
C LEU A 117 1.69 -18.47 -0.24
N GLY A 118 1.22 -18.69 0.99
CA GLY A 118 0.89 -20.03 1.50
C GLY A 118 2.04 -20.77 2.19
N VAL A 119 3.19 -20.13 2.43
CA VAL A 119 4.28 -20.73 3.23
C VAL A 119 3.85 -20.82 4.68
N ALA A 120 3.96 -22.02 5.27
CA ALA A 120 3.63 -22.22 6.68
C ALA A 120 4.56 -21.38 7.57
N PRO A 121 4.07 -20.81 8.69
CA PRO A 121 4.90 -19.99 9.58
C PRO A 121 6.15 -20.71 10.11
N SER A 122 6.10 -22.03 10.26
CA SER A 122 7.24 -22.88 10.67
C SER A 122 8.34 -22.96 9.62
N ASP A 123 7.99 -22.72 8.36
CA ASP A 123 8.84 -22.93 7.20
C ASP A 123 9.42 -21.61 6.68
N VAL A 124 9.13 -20.49 7.36
CA VAL A 124 9.70 -19.18 7.08
C VAL A 124 11.08 -19.08 7.76
N PRO A 125 12.17 -18.90 7.01
CA PRO A 125 13.51 -18.75 7.55
C PRO A 125 13.64 -17.54 8.46
N MET A 126 14.58 -17.61 9.40
CA MET A 126 14.89 -16.48 10.29
C MET A 126 15.79 -15.44 9.62
N ALA A 127 16.66 -15.86 8.70
CA ALA A 127 17.60 -14.98 8.02
C ALA A 127 16.95 -14.32 6.80
N VAL A 128 17.08 -12.99 6.69
CA VAL A 128 16.51 -12.21 5.57
C VAL A 128 17.01 -12.69 4.21
N THR A 129 18.27 -13.12 4.11
CA THR A 129 18.84 -13.66 2.86
C THR A 129 18.10 -14.92 2.40
N GLU A 130 17.79 -15.81 3.35
CA GLU A 130 17.05 -17.06 3.09
C GLU A 130 15.59 -16.78 2.76
N GLN A 131 14.95 -15.88 3.52
CA GLN A 131 13.60 -15.40 3.22
C GLN A 131 13.47 -14.82 1.80
N SER A 132 14.46 -14.03 1.37
CA SER A 132 14.51 -13.49 0.01
C SER A 132 14.68 -14.59 -1.05
N GLY A 133 15.50 -15.61 -0.75
CA GLY A 133 15.67 -16.79 -1.60
C GLY A 133 14.36 -17.56 -1.77
N GLN A 134 13.68 -17.87 -0.67
CA GLN A 134 12.41 -18.59 -0.68
C GLN A 134 11.31 -17.78 -1.38
N TYR A 135 11.24 -16.46 -1.16
CA TYR A 135 10.27 -15.60 -1.84
C TYR A 135 10.41 -15.67 -3.36
N ARG A 136 11.65 -15.67 -3.87
CA ARG A 136 11.88 -15.87 -5.31
C ARG A 136 11.51 -17.28 -5.77
N ALA A 137 11.78 -18.30 -4.97
CA ALA A 137 11.49 -19.69 -5.32
C ALA A 137 9.99 -19.99 -5.42
N VAL A 138 9.15 -19.31 -4.63
CA VAL A 138 7.68 -19.48 -4.66
C VAL A 138 7.02 -18.73 -5.85
N LEU A 139 7.71 -17.78 -6.47
CA LEU A 139 7.22 -16.98 -7.59
C LEU A 139 7.74 -17.43 -8.98
N GLN A 140 8.45 -18.56 -9.03
CA GLN A 140 8.96 -19.19 -10.26
C GLN A 140 7.99 -20.26 -10.76
#